data_AF-A0A2R6IUK7-F1
#
_entry.id   AF-A0A2R6IUK7-F1
#
_cell.length_a   1.000
_cell.length_b   1.000
_cell.length_c   1.000
_cell.angle_alpha   90.00
_cell.angle_beta   90.00
_cell.angle_gamma   90.00
#
_symmetry.space_group_name_H-M   'P 1'
#
loop_
_entity.id
_entity.type
_entity.pdbx_description
1 polymer ?
#
loop_
_entity_poly.entity_id
_entity_poly.type
_entity_poly.pdbx_seq_one_letter_code
_entity_poly.pdbx_strand_id
1 'polypeptide(L)'
;MRRFTADYLDRTRRGMWESREALSPLDLPGRTRVLDVGCGTGELTRVLAEEAPAATVVGVDADRELLGAARDADPGSEHGAASTIDYCAGDATRLPLPDGAVDLVVCQALLVNLPDPGAAVREFARVSSELVAAVEPDNADVTVRSTVDSEAALEARVREAYIAGVGTDVAPGDRVGELFGEAGLSGVESRRYRHEKRVEPPYSEADLRGIARKASGAGLADHETELRRELDDAGDDGYDALRSRWREMGRVAARQAADREYERVETVPFDVTVGRV
;
A
#
# COMPACT_ATOMS: atom_id res chain seq x y z
N MET A 1 15.14 3.96 3.19
CA MET A 1 13.84 3.95 2.48
C MET A 1 13.74 2.66 1.68
N ARG A 2 12.62 1.94 1.78
CA ARG A 2 12.37 0.71 1.03
C ARG A 2 12.22 1.05 -0.46
N ARG A 3 12.73 0.19 -1.34
CA ARG A 3 12.55 0.32 -2.80
C ARG A 3 11.54 -0.73 -3.27
N PHE A 4 10.65 -0.33 -4.16
CA PHE A 4 9.62 -1.19 -4.70
C PHE A 4 9.72 -1.21 -6.23
N THR A 5 9.41 -2.35 -6.83
CA THR A 5 9.25 -2.46 -8.29
C THR A 5 7.80 -2.16 -8.67
N ALA A 6 7.57 -1.75 -9.93
CA ALA A 6 6.21 -1.56 -10.46
C ALA A 6 5.35 -2.82 -10.29
N ASP A 7 5.88 -3.99 -10.69
CA ASP A 7 5.24 -5.30 -10.51
C ASP A 7 4.83 -5.60 -9.06
N TYR A 8 5.64 -5.17 -8.09
CA TYR A 8 5.34 -5.35 -6.68
C TYR A 8 4.14 -4.48 -6.27
N LEU A 9 4.13 -3.21 -6.66
CA LEU A 9 3.05 -2.28 -6.32
C LEU A 9 1.73 -2.69 -6.99
N ASP A 10 1.76 -2.99 -8.29
CA ASP A 10 0.58 -3.41 -9.03
C ASP A 10 -0.03 -4.71 -8.49
N ARG A 11 0.81 -5.63 -7.99
CA ARG A 11 0.31 -6.87 -7.37
C ARG A 11 -0.27 -6.63 -5.98
N THR A 12 0.35 -5.77 -5.18
CA THR A 12 -0.03 -5.58 -3.78
C THR A 12 -1.23 -4.66 -3.60
N ARG A 13 -1.45 -3.75 -4.55
CA ARG A 13 -2.53 -2.76 -4.53
C ARG A 13 -3.75 -3.16 -5.38
N ARG A 14 -3.61 -4.17 -6.25
CA ARG A 14 -4.70 -4.70 -7.08
C ARG A 14 -6.00 -4.88 -6.30
N GLY A 15 -7.04 -4.22 -6.79
CA GLY A 15 -8.40 -4.36 -6.25
C GLY A 15 -8.65 -3.54 -4.98
N MET A 16 -7.64 -2.82 -4.45
CA MET A 16 -7.77 -2.00 -3.24
C MET A 16 -8.93 -1.01 -3.36
N TRP A 17 -9.10 -0.43 -4.54
CA TRP A 17 -10.08 0.61 -4.80
C TRP A 17 -11.33 0.12 -5.55
N GLU A 18 -11.60 -1.19 -5.64
CA GLU A 18 -12.88 -1.67 -6.20
C GLU A 18 -14.09 -1.13 -5.44
N SER A 19 -13.93 -0.95 -4.12
CA SER A 19 -14.84 -0.13 -3.31
C SER A 19 -14.27 1.28 -3.13
N ARG A 20 -15.13 2.29 -3.34
CA ARG A 20 -14.78 3.71 -3.15
C ARG A 20 -15.12 4.24 -1.75
N GLU A 21 -15.64 3.41 -0.86
CA GLU A 21 -16.11 3.85 0.48
C GLU A 21 -15.00 4.55 1.27
N ALA A 22 -13.76 4.06 1.16
CA ALA A 22 -12.62 4.62 1.86
C ALA A 22 -12.18 6.01 1.34
N LEU A 23 -12.68 6.46 0.18
CA LEU A 23 -12.43 7.79 -0.34
C LEU A 23 -13.43 8.83 0.16
N SER A 24 -14.53 8.41 0.78
CA SER A 24 -15.56 9.32 1.28
C SER A 24 -15.01 10.44 2.18
N PRO A 25 -14.04 10.22 3.08
CA PRO A 25 -13.48 11.28 3.92
C PRO A 25 -12.71 12.38 3.15
N LEU A 26 -12.29 12.13 1.90
CA LEU A 26 -11.49 13.07 1.11
C LEU A 26 -12.35 14.16 0.44
N ASP A 27 -13.67 13.99 0.41
CA ASP A 27 -14.63 14.94 -0.19
C ASP A 27 -14.29 15.30 -1.65
N LEU A 28 -13.94 14.28 -2.44
CA LEU A 28 -13.37 14.39 -3.80
C LEU A 28 -14.21 15.21 -4.80
N PRO A 29 -15.56 15.12 -4.83
CA PRO A 29 -16.34 15.89 -5.80
C PRO A 29 -16.19 17.42 -5.68
N GLY A 30 -15.81 17.92 -4.50
CA GLY A 30 -15.55 19.35 -4.26
C GLY A 30 -14.11 19.79 -4.55
N ARG A 31 -13.21 18.85 -4.86
CA ARG A 31 -11.78 19.13 -5.07
C ARG A 31 -11.48 19.60 -6.48
N THR A 32 -10.53 20.51 -6.59
CA THR A 32 -10.10 21.10 -7.88
C THR A 32 -8.61 20.90 -8.14
N ARG A 33 -7.80 20.76 -7.09
CA ARG A 33 -6.35 20.61 -7.15
C ARG A 33 -5.94 19.57 -6.13
N VAL A 34 -5.63 18.36 -6.60
CA VAL A 34 -5.30 17.21 -5.76
C VAL A 34 -3.84 16.84 -5.98
N LEU A 35 -3.13 16.56 -4.89
CA LEU A 35 -1.76 16.06 -4.90
C LEU A 35 -1.71 14.66 -4.29
N ASP A 36 -1.29 13.67 -5.07
CA ASP A 36 -1.00 12.31 -4.60
C ASP A 36 0.51 12.16 -4.37
N VAL A 37 0.95 12.13 -3.11
CA VAL A 37 2.36 12.06 -2.74
C VAL A 37 2.78 10.62 -2.49
N GLY A 38 3.89 10.20 -3.11
CA GLY A 38 4.32 8.81 -3.15
C GLY A 38 3.45 7.97 -4.09
N CYS A 39 3.06 8.55 -5.24
CA CYS A 39 2.05 7.98 -6.12
C CYS A 39 2.44 6.61 -6.71
N GLY A 40 3.73 6.26 -6.76
CA GLY A 40 4.23 5.01 -7.33
C GLY A 40 3.78 4.85 -8.79
N THR A 41 3.10 3.74 -9.09
CA THR A 41 2.55 3.44 -10.43
C THR A 41 1.24 4.18 -10.76
N GLY A 42 0.84 5.17 -9.94
CA GLY A 42 -0.29 6.06 -10.20
C GLY A 42 -1.68 5.46 -10.00
N GLU A 43 -1.80 4.28 -9.36
CA GLU A 43 -3.10 3.63 -9.17
C GLU A 43 -4.08 4.51 -8.39
N LEU A 44 -3.66 5.05 -7.24
CA LEU A 44 -4.49 5.99 -6.49
C LEU A 44 -4.70 7.30 -7.28
N THR A 45 -3.66 7.81 -7.95
CA THR A 45 -3.77 9.03 -8.79
C THR A 45 -4.90 8.93 -9.81
N ARG A 46 -5.01 7.81 -10.53
CA ARG A 46 -6.10 7.55 -11.49
C ARG A 46 -7.46 7.49 -10.80
N VAL A 47 -7.55 6.80 -9.67
CA VAL A 47 -8.79 6.71 -8.88
C VAL A 47 -9.24 8.09 -8.40
N LEU A 48 -8.32 8.93 -7.92
CA LEU A 48 -8.62 10.30 -7.51
C LEU A 48 -9.16 11.14 -8.67
N ALA A 49 -8.61 10.98 -9.87
CA ALA A 49 -9.05 11.71 -11.06
C ALA A 49 -10.44 11.25 -11.57
N GLU A 50 -10.79 9.98 -11.36
CA GLU A 50 -12.13 9.44 -11.65
C GLU A 50 -13.19 9.98 -10.67
N GLU A 51 -12.86 10.04 -9.38
CA GLU A 51 -13.79 10.45 -8.32
C GLU A 51 -13.84 11.99 -8.12
N ALA A 52 -12.84 12.72 -8.62
CA ALA A 52 -12.79 14.18 -8.67
C ALA A 52 -12.79 14.68 -10.13
N PRO A 53 -13.92 14.59 -10.85
CA PRO A 53 -13.97 14.80 -12.30
C PRO A 53 -13.66 16.24 -12.76
N ALA A 54 -13.61 17.21 -11.85
CA ALA A 54 -13.24 18.59 -12.13
C ALA A 54 -11.80 18.93 -11.67
N ALA A 55 -11.08 17.97 -11.09
CA ALA A 55 -9.78 18.21 -10.50
C ALA A 55 -8.63 18.06 -11.50
N THR A 56 -7.61 18.90 -11.31
CA THR A 56 -6.25 18.56 -11.73
C THR A 56 -5.61 17.72 -10.64
N VAL A 57 -5.24 16.49 -10.95
CA VAL A 57 -4.56 15.56 -10.04
C VAL A 57 -3.10 15.45 -10.44
N VAL A 58 -2.20 15.69 -9.48
CA VAL A 58 -0.76 15.58 -9.70
C VAL A 58 -0.21 14.46 -8.83
N GLY A 59 0.39 13.44 -9.44
CA GLY A 59 1.16 12.42 -8.74
C GLY A 59 2.61 12.86 -8.55
N VAL A 60 3.14 12.71 -7.34
CA VAL A 60 4.54 12.98 -7.01
C VAL A 60 5.21 11.73 -6.49
N ASP A 61 6.35 11.37 -7.05
CA ASP A 61 7.20 10.30 -6.51
C ASP A 61 8.68 10.64 -6.68
N ALA A 62 9.53 10.12 -5.80
CA ALA A 62 10.98 10.27 -5.92
C ALA A 62 11.56 9.31 -6.98
N ASP A 63 10.88 8.20 -7.26
CA ASP A 63 11.32 7.17 -8.19
C ASP A 63 10.83 7.44 -9.62
N ARG A 64 11.78 7.79 -10.49
CA ARG A 64 11.49 8.11 -11.89
C ARG A 64 11.04 6.90 -12.71
N GLU A 65 11.42 5.69 -12.33
CA GLU A 65 10.98 4.47 -13.02
C GLU A 65 9.51 4.20 -12.72
N LEU A 66 9.08 4.38 -11.47
CA LEU A 66 7.66 4.28 -11.08
C LEU A 66 6.81 5.34 -11.78
N LEU A 67 7.30 6.58 -11.89
CA LEU A 67 6.63 7.63 -12.66
C LEU A 67 6.57 7.31 -14.17
N GLY A 68 7.50 6.52 -14.70
CA GLY A 68 7.42 6.01 -16.07
C GLY A 68 6.23 5.06 -16.21
N ALA A 69 6.15 4.06 -15.34
CA ALA A 69 5.02 3.13 -15.30
C ALA A 69 3.67 3.82 -15.05
N ALA A 70 3.64 4.87 -14.20
CA ALA A 70 2.44 5.65 -13.97
C ALA A 70 1.93 6.35 -15.23
N ARG A 71 2.83 6.94 -16.02
CA ARG A 71 2.48 7.56 -17.30
C ARG A 71 2.04 6.54 -18.35
N ASP A 72 2.67 5.37 -18.39
CA ASP A 72 2.32 4.31 -19.34
C ASP A 72 0.95 3.68 -19.03
N ALA A 73 0.57 3.62 -17.74
CA ALA A 73 -0.72 3.11 -17.29
C ALA A 73 -1.86 4.13 -17.38
N ASP A 74 -1.55 5.41 -17.60
CA ASP A 74 -2.53 6.46 -17.67
C ASP A 74 -3.17 6.53 -19.06
N PRO A 75 -4.52 6.49 -19.15
CA PRO A 75 -5.22 6.51 -20.44
C PRO A 75 -5.16 7.88 -21.15
N GLY A 76 -4.41 8.84 -20.60
CA GLY A 76 -4.37 10.22 -21.07
C GLY A 76 -5.74 10.92 -21.04
N SER A 77 -5.83 12.04 -21.76
CA SER A 77 -7.08 12.80 -21.91
C SER A 77 -8.10 12.16 -22.87
N GLU A 78 -7.91 10.90 -23.27
CA GLU A 78 -8.65 10.28 -24.38
C GLU A 78 -10.15 10.00 -24.08
N HIS A 79 -10.61 10.23 -22.85
CA HIS A 79 -11.99 9.90 -22.44
C HIS A 79 -12.94 11.09 -22.27
N GLY A 80 -12.57 12.29 -22.71
CA GLY A 80 -13.45 13.47 -22.58
C GLY A 80 -13.78 13.85 -21.13
N ALA A 81 -13.03 13.32 -20.17
CA ALA A 81 -13.08 13.72 -18.77
C ALA A 81 -12.52 15.15 -18.61
N ALA A 82 -13.14 15.93 -17.72
CA ALA A 82 -12.66 17.27 -17.41
C ALA A 82 -11.46 17.25 -16.44
N SER A 83 -11.20 16.13 -15.78
CA SER A 83 -10.04 15.95 -14.92
C SER A 83 -8.78 15.71 -15.74
N THR A 84 -7.65 16.17 -15.21
CA THR A 84 -6.33 16.01 -15.82
C THR A 84 -5.40 15.33 -14.82
N ILE A 85 -4.52 14.46 -15.33
CA ILE A 85 -3.47 13.83 -14.54
C ILE A 85 -2.12 14.32 -15.06
N ASP A 86 -1.24 14.70 -14.14
CA ASP A 86 0.18 14.94 -14.41
C ASP A 86 1.04 14.25 -13.34
N TYR A 87 2.31 14.04 -13.66
CA TYR A 87 3.27 13.40 -12.77
C TYR A 87 4.57 14.17 -12.72
N CYS A 88 5.07 14.45 -11.51
CA CYS A 88 6.36 15.09 -11.33
C CYS A 88 7.25 14.37 -10.31
N ALA A 89 8.56 14.49 -10.51
CA ALA A 89 9.52 13.94 -9.56
C ALA A 89 9.68 14.89 -8.37
N GLY A 90 9.60 14.36 -7.14
CA GLY A 90 9.69 15.18 -5.94
C GLY A 90 10.00 14.39 -4.67
N ASP A 91 10.55 15.07 -3.68
CA ASP A 91 10.78 14.53 -2.34
C ASP A 91 9.59 14.87 -1.45
N ALA A 92 8.96 13.86 -0.84
CA ALA A 92 7.81 14.05 0.05
C ALA A 92 8.12 14.95 1.27
N THR A 93 9.39 15.03 1.68
CA THR A 93 9.85 15.88 2.79
C THR A 93 10.28 17.27 2.36
N ARG A 94 10.21 17.56 1.04
CA ARG A 94 10.49 18.88 0.46
C ARG A 94 9.79 19.02 -0.89
N LEU A 95 8.48 19.21 -0.86
CA LEU A 95 7.65 19.22 -2.05
C LEU A 95 7.92 20.46 -2.92
N PRO A 96 8.04 20.31 -4.26
CA PRO A 96 8.36 21.39 -5.19
C PRO A 96 7.14 22.28 -5.50
N LEU A 97 6.33 22.60 -4.50
CA LEU A 97 5.09 23.38 -4.61
C LEU A 97 5.08 24.52 -3.60
N PRO A 98 4.49 25.69 -3.94
CA PRO A 98 4.30 26.78 -2.99
C PRO A 98 3.27 26.42 -1.92
N ASP A 99 3.20 27.25 -0.88
CA ASP A 99 2.23 27.07 0.20
C ASP A 99 0.79 27.20 -0.33
N GLY A 100 -0.12 26.34 0.14
CA GLY A 100 -1.53 26.35 -0.29
C GLY A 100 -1.77 26.13 -1.80
N ALA A 101 -0.84 25.47 -2.50
CA ALA A 101 -0.91 25.22 -3.93
C ALA A 101 -2.10 24.33 -4.35
N VAL A 102 -2.53 23.42 -3.48
CA VAL A 102 -3.55 22.39 -3.75
C VAL A 102 -4.60 22.38 -2.64
N ASP A 103 -5.83 21.96 -2.95
CA ASP A 103 -6.90 21.87 -1.94
C ASP A 103 -6.94 20.53 -1.21
N LEU A 104 -6.33 19.48 -1.78
CA LEU A 104 -6.12 18.19 -1.14
C LEU A 104 -4.69 17.69 -1.36
N VAL A 105 -4.05 17.28 -0.29
CA VAL A 105 -2.86 16.42 -0.33
C VAL A 105 -3.23 15.05 0.23
N VAL A 106 -2.94 14.00 -0.50
CA VAL A 106 -3.17 12.62 -0.09
C VAL A 106 -1.92 11.78 -0.32
N CYS A 107 -1.69 10.77 0.53
CA CYS A 107 -0.70 9.74 0.26
C CYS A 107 -1.26 8.34 0.57
N GLN A 108 -0.73 7.32 -0.11
CA GLN A 108 -1.08 5.91 0.16
C GLN A 108 0.16 5.07 0.42
N ALA A 109 0.20 4.44 1.60
CA ALA A 109 1.30 3.59 2.04
C ALA A 109 2.67 4.28 1.89
N LEU A 110 2.74 5.59 2.17
CA LEU A 110 3.96 6.39 2.02
C LEU A 110 4.63 6.59 3.37
N LEU A 111 3.89 7.01 4.40
CA LEU A 111 4.45 7.41 5.69
C LEU A 111 5.18 6.24 6.36
N VAL A 112 4.64 5.01 6.21
CA VAL A 112 5.30 3.77 6.66
C VAL A 112 6.67 3.49 6.01
N ASN A 113 6.98 4.17 4.91
CA ASN A 113 8.24 3.99 4.18
C ASN A 113 9.28 5.08 4.48
N LEU A 114 8.89 6.12 5.21
CA LEU A 114 9.74 7.27 5.49
C LEU A 114 10.47 7.12 6.83
N PRO A 115 11.75 7.54 6.90
CA PRO A 115 12.48 7.60 8.16
C PRO A 115 11.97 8.73 9.08
N ASP A 116 11.43 9.81 8.49
CA ASP A 116 10.83 10.94 9.20
C ASP A 116 9.47 11.26 8.54
N PRO A 117 8.40 10.53 8.90
CA PRO A 117 7.06 10.79 8.37
C PRO A 117 6.53 12.16 8.81
N GLY A 118 6.96 12.68 9.97
CA GLY A 118 6.57 14.02 10.44
C GLY A 118 7.05 15.14 9.53
N ALA A 119 8.25 15.01 8.93
CA ALA A 119 8.71 15.94 7.90
C ALA A 119 7.81 15.97 6.66
N ALA A 120 7.34 14.81 6.21
CA ALA A 120 6.42 14.75 5.08
C ALA A 120 5.06 15.35 5.43
N VAL A 121 4.48 15.02 6.60
CA VAL A 121 3.19 15.60 7.02
C VAL A 121 3.26 17.12 7.15
N ARG A 122 4.39 17.68 7.63
CA ARG A 122 4.61 19.14 7.65
C ARG A 122 4.60 19.76 6.25
N GLU A 123 5.20 19.09 5.26
CA GLU A 123 5.11 19.55 3.86
C GLU A 123 3.71 19.40 3.29
N PHE A 124 2.95 18.36 3.68
CA PHE A 124 1.57 18.18 3.24
C PHE A 124 0.68 19.30 3.77
N ALA A 125 0.84 19.65 5.05
CA ALA A 125 0.14 20.77 5.67
C ALA A 125 0.54 22.11 5.03
N ARG A 126 1.81 22.29 4.67
CA ARG A 126 2.29 23.51 4.01
C ARG A 126 1.67 23.71 2.62
N VAL A 127 1.65 22.67 1.79
CA VAL A 127 1.20 22.77 0.38
C VAL A 127 -0.32 22.65 0.22
N SER A 128 -1.01 22.03 1.17
CA SER A 128 -2.48 21.99 1.18
C SER A 128 -3.06 23.31 1.67
N SER A 129 -4.17 23.74 1.07
CA SER A 129 -4.96 24.88 1.54
C SER A 129 -6.18 24.47 2.37
N GLU A 130 -6.55 23.19 2.38
CA GLU A 130 -7.77 22.75 3.06
C GLU A 130 -7.63 21.40 3.76
N LEU A 131 -7.32 20.32 3.02
CA LEU A 131 -7.36 18.96 3.57
C LEU A 131 -6.05 18.19 3.30
N VAL A 132 -5.62 17.44 4.31
CA VAL A 132 -4.56 16.44 4.20
C VAL A 132 -5.15 15.08 4.55
N ALA A 133 -4.83 14.07 3.75
CA ALA A 133 -5.26 12.69 3.95
C ALA A 133 -4.08 11.72 3.88
N ALA A 134 -4.12 10.66 4.68
CA ALA A 134 -3.16 9.57 4.62
C ALA A 134 -3.91 8.23 4.67
N VAL A 135 -3.62 7.37 3.71
CA VAL A 135 -4.16 6.00 3.59
C VAL A 135 -3.02 5.05 3.93
N GLU A 136 -2.95 4.59 5.17
CA GLU A 136 -1.82 3.79 5.65
C GLU A 136 -2.26 2.38 6.04
N PRO A 137 -1.51 1.33 5.62
CA PRO A 137 -1.83 -0.04 6.00
C PRO A 137 -1.51 -0.28 7.48
N ASP A 138 -2.33 -1.10 8.13
CA ASP A 138 -1.94 -1.72 9.40
C ASP A 138 -1.43 -3.13 9.09
N ASN A 139 -0.13 -3.21 8.78
CA ASN A 139 0.48 -4.48 8.42
C ASN A 139 0.52 -5.46 9.61
N ALA A 140 0.36 -5.02 10.85
CA ALA A 140 0.37 -5.89 12.03
C ALA A 140 -0.95 -6.66 12.19
N ASP A 141 -2.07 -6.08 11.75
CA ASP A 141 -3.42 -6.67 11.89
C ASP A 141 -3.88 -7.41 10.62
N VAL A 142 -2.96 -7.73 9.70
CA VAL A 142 -3.28 -8.56 8.52
C VAL A 142 -3.66 -9.98 8.96
N THR A 143 -4.78 -10.47 8.43
CA THR A 143 -5.25 -11.84 8.70
C THR A 143 -5.38 -12.66 7.42
N VAL A 144 -5.16 -13.97 7.53
CA VAL A 144 -5.30 -14.91 6.42
C VAL A 144 -6.22 -16.04 6.86
N ARG A 145 -7.26 -16.32 6.06
CA ARG A 145 -8.04 -17.56 6.12
C ARG A 145 -7.69 -18.40 4.91
N SER A 146 -7.48 -19.69 5.11
CA SER A 146 -7.11 -20.61 4.03
C SER A 146 -7.67 -22.00 4.27
N THR A 147 -7.91 -22.69 3.17
CA THR A 147 -8.19 -24.13 3.08
C THR A 147 -6.96 -25.01 3.35
N VAL A 148 -5.77 -24.42 3.43
CA VAL A 148 -4.54 -25.08 3.88
C VAL A 148 -4.30 -24.74 5.35
N ASP A 149 -4.49 -25.72 6.24
CA ASP A 149 -4.45 -25.54 7.71
C ASP A 149 -3.22 -24.79 8.24
N SER A 150 -2.05 -25.05 7.66
CA SER A 150 -0.78 -24.46 8.12
C SER A 150 -0.54 -23.04 7.62
N GLU A 151 -1.28 -22.57 6.61
CA GLU A 151 -0.96 -21.34 5.90
C GLU A 151 -1.16 -20.10 6.78
N ALA A 152 -2.28 -20.00 7.49
CA ALA A 152 -2.55 -18.83 8.34
C ALA A 152 -1.48 -18.62 9.42
N ALA A 153 -1.05 -19.72 10.07
CA ALA A 153 -0.03 -19.67 11.11
C ALA A 153 1.36 -19.33 10.54
N LEU A 154 1.71 -19.86 9.37
CA LEU A 154 2.97 -19.55 8.71
C LEU A 154 3.02 -18.10 8.22
N GLU A 155 1.93 -17.60 7.65
CA GLU A 155 1.78 -16.19 7.23
C GLU A 155 1.94 -15.23 8.42
N ALA A 156 1.32 -15.55 9.57
CA ALA A 156 1.47 -14.77 10.79
C ALA A 156 2.93 -14.71 11.25
N ARG A 157 3.60 -15.87 11.32
CA ARG A 157 5.00 -15.95 11.74
C ARG A 157 5.96 -15.21 10.79
N VAL A 158 5.75 -15.32 9.48
CA VAL A 158 6.54 -14.58 8.48
C VAL A 158 6.35 -13.08 8.65
N ARG A 159 5.11 -12.64 8.85
CA ARG A 159 4.78 -11.24 9.08
C ARG A 159 5.42 -10.72 10.36
N GLU A 160 5.31 -11.43 11.48
CA GLU A 160 5.94 -11.04 12.75
C GLU A 160 7.46 -10.86 12.60
N ALA A 161 8.14 -11.84 11.98
CA ALA A 161 9.58 -11.76 11.72
C ALA A 161 9.93 -10.62 10.76
N TYR A 162 9.12 -10.39 9.73
CA TYR A 162 9.33 -9.27 8.80
C TYR A 162 9.18 -7.93 9.52
N ILE A 163 8.13 -7.73 10.30
CA ILE A 163 7.87 -6.49 11.05
C ILE A 163 9.02 -6.20 12.00
N ALA A 164 9.48 -7.20 12.76
CA ALA A 164 10.60 -7.03 13.69
C ALA A 164 11.93 -6.74 12.96
N GLY A 165 12.16 -7.34 11.78
CA GLY A 165 13.40 -7.15 11.01
C GLY A 165 13.46 -5.89 10.14
N VAL A 166 12.34 -5.17 9.99
CA VAL A 166 12.24 -3.91 9.24
C VAL A 166 12.50 -2.72 10.15
N GLY A 167 13.46 -1.87 9.79
CA GLY A 167 13.85 -0.69 10.58
C GLY A 167 12.93 0.52 10.46
N THR A 168 11.70 0.37 9.96
CA THR A 168 10.70 1.43 9.84
C THR A 168 9.39 0.98 10.46
N ASP A 169 8.59 1.93 10.94
CA ASP A 169 7.24 1.61 11.43
C ASP A 169 6.33 1.22 10.25
N VAL A 170 5.95 -0.05 10.21
CA VAL A 170 5.09 -0.61 9.16
C VAL A 170 3.63 -0.75 9.59
N ALA A 171 3.29 -0.33 10.81
CA ALA A 171 1.95 -0.36 11.38
C ALA A 171 1.72 0.94 12.17
N PRO A 172 1.62 2.08 11.46
CA PRO A 172 1.64 3.39 12.09
C PRO A 172 0.37 3.61 12.92
N GLY A 173 -0.73 2.90 12.60
CA GLY A 173 -1.99 2.92 13.36
C GLY A 173 -2.41 4.35 13.71
N ASP A 174 -2.70 4.58 14.99
CA ASP A 174 -3.11 5.89 15.51
C ASP A 174 -2.02 6.99 15.43
N ARG A 175 -0.75 6.63 15.20
CA ARG A 175 0.36 7.61 15.13
C ARG A 175 0.22 8.58 13.97
N VAL A 176 -0.48 8.21 12.90
CA VAL A 176 -0.76 9.15 11.79
C VAL A 176 -1.55 10.35 12.31
N GLY A 177 -2.51 10.12 13.21
CA GLY A 177 -3.28 11.19 13.83
C GLY A 177 -2.43 12.09 14.74
N GLU A 178 -1.50 11.50 15.49
CA GLU A 178 -0.53 12.26 16.30
C GLU A 178 0.37 13.14 15.43
N LEU A 179 0.94 12.58 14.34
CA LEU A 179 1.74 13.32 13.38
C LEU A 179 0.97 14.48 12.74
N PHE A 180 -0.32 14.29 12.45
CA PHE A 180 -1.19 15.35 11.93
C PHE A 180 -1.34 16.48 12.95
N GLY A 181 -1.60 16.15 14.22
CA GLY A 181 -1.69 17.13 15.31
C GLY A 181 -0.38 17.89 15.52
N GLU A 182 0.76 17.21 15.49
CA GLU A 182 2.09 17.82 15.62
C GLU A 182 2.43 18.76 14.45
N ALA A 183 1.92 18.47 13.25
CA ALA A 183 2.05 19.32 12.07
C ALA A 183 1.09 20.52 12.06
N GLY A 184 0.20 20.63 13.06
CA GLY A 184 -0.76 21.73 13.18
C GLY A 184 -2.09 21.51 12.47
N LEU A 185 -2.34 20.30 11.93
CA LEU A 185 -3.63 19.97 11.34
C LEU A 185 -4.69 19.84 12.44
N SER A 186 -5.89 20.35 12.17
CA SER A 186 -7.03 20.37 13.09
C SER A 186 -8.14 19.41 12.63
N GLY A 187 -9.04 19.05 13.55
CA GLY A 187 -10.18 18.18 13.23
C GLY A 187 -9.75 16.80 12.71
N VAL A 188 -8.70 16.23 13.31
CA VAL A 188 -8.13 14.96 12.88
C VAL A 188 -9.11 13.82 13.14
N GLU A 189 -9.48 13.12 12.08
CA GLU A 189 -10.36 11.96 12.11
C GLU A 189 -9.68 10.78 11.43
N SER A 190 -9.78 9.59 12.02
CA SER A 190 -9.28 8.36 11.42
C SER A 190 -10.37 7.30 11.38
N ARG A 191 -10.48 6.59 10.26
CA ARG A 191 -11.42 5.49 10.09
C ARG A 191 -10.72 4.28 9.49
N ARG A 192 -10.95 3.12 10.10
CA ARG A 192 -10.44 1.83 9.65
C ARG A 192 -11.32 1.20 8.57
N TYR A 193 -10.67 0.68 7.54
CA TYR A 193 -11.25 -0.08 6.44
C TYR A 193 -10.52 -1.41 6.27
N ARG A 194 -11.06 -2.28 5.42
CA ARG A 194 -10.47 -3.59 5.12
C ARG A 194 -10.50 -3.85 3.63
N HIS A 195 -9.36 -4.24 3.08
CA HIS A 195 -9.25 -4.75 1.73
C HIS A 195 -9.11 -6.27 1.79
N GLU A 196 -10.03 -6.99 1.15
CA GLU A 196 -9.97 -8.46 1.05
C GLU A 196 -9.43 -8.88 -0.31
N LYS A 197 -8.37 -9.69 -0.30
CA LYS A 197 -7.82 -10.35 -1.49
C LYS A 197 -8.20 -11.82 -1.44
N ARG A 198 -9.01 -12.23 -2.42
CA ARG A 198 -9.54 -13.59 -2.52
C ARG A 198 -8.80 -14.34 -3.62
N VAL A 199 -8.44 -15.59 -3.32
CA VAL A 199 -7.94 -16.56 -4.29
C VAL A 199 -8.85 -17.76 -4.20
N GLU A 200 -9.70 -17.96 -5.21
CA GLU A 200 -10.69 -19.03 -5.28
C GLU A 200 -10.93 -19.41 -6.76
N PRO A 201 -11.49 -20.60 -7.06
CA PRO A 201 -11.83 -20.98 -8.43
C PRO A 201 -12.92 -20.09 -9.05
N PRO A 202 -12.86 -19.79 -10.36
CA PRO A 202 -11.77 -20.11 -11.28
C PRO A 202 -10.55 -19.21 -11.06
N TYR A 203 -9.36 -19.81 -10.95
CA TYR A 203 -8.12 -19.07 -10.71
C TYR A 203 -7.69 -18.25 -11.93
N SER A 204 -7.30 -17.00 -11.70
CA SER A 204 -6.58 -16.21 -12.68
C SER A 204 -5.13 -16.70 -12.85
N GLU A 205 -4.45 -16.26 -13.91
CA GLU A 205 -3.02 -16.55 -14.05
C GLU A 205 -2.18 -15.95 -12.91
N ALA A 206 -2.60 -14.80 -12.36
CA ALA A 206 -1.92 -14.17 -11.24
C ALA A 206 -2.02 -15.02 -9.98
N ASP A 207 -3.18 -15.64 -9.74
CA ASP A 207 -3.40 -16.57 -8.63
C ASP A 207 -2.49 -17.78 -8.73
N LEU A 208 -2.45 -18.41 -9.92
CA LEU A 208 -1.61 -19.59 -10.17
C LEU A 208 -0.12 -19.26 -10.02
N ARG A 209 0.32 -18.07 -10.48
CA ARG A 209 1.70 -17.59 -10.24
C ARG A 209 1.98 -17.38 -8.75
N GLY A 210 1.04 -16.79 -8.00
CA GLY A 210 1.15 -16.61 -6.55
C GLY A 210 1.30 -17.94 -5.82
N ILE A 211 0.48 -18.94 -6.15
CA ILE A 211 0.53 -20.29 -5.59
C ILE A 211 1.88 -20.96 -5.92
N ALA A 212 2.35 -20.85 -7.17
CA ALA A 212 3.65 -21.39 -7.58
C ALA A 212 4.82 -20.75 -6.80
N ARG A 213 4.77 -19.43 -6.54
CA ARG A 213 5.76 -18.73 -5.72
C ARG A 213 5.78 -19.22 -4.27
N LYS A 214 4.65 -19.61 -3.69
CA LYS A 214 4.61 -20.23 -2.36
C LYS A 214 5.32 -21.59 -2.38
N ALA A 215 5.01 -22.44 -3.36
CA ALA A 215 5.61 -23.77 -3.49
C ALA A 215 7.14 -23.74 -3.70
N SER A 216 7.65 -22.73 -4.40
CA SER A 216 9.09 -22.52 -4.60
C SER A 216 9.77 -21.83 -3.42
N GLY A 217 9.01 -21.09 -2.61
CA GLY A 217 9.53 -20.23 -1.54
C GLY A 217 10.06 -18.89 -2.05
N ALA A 218 9.80 -18.54 -3.32
CA ALA A 218 10.25 -17.29 -3.91
C ALA A 218 9.69 -16.06 -3.19
N GLY A 219 8.47 -16.13 -2.66
CA GLY A 219 7.88 -15.00 -1.91
C GLY A 219 8.65 -14.65 -0.63
N LEU A 220 9.23 -15.63 0.06
CA LEU A 220 10.09 -15.40 1.23
C LEU A 220 11.47 -14.85 0.86
N ALA A 221 11.96 -15.18 -0.33
CA ALA A 221 13.25 -14.72 -0.81
C ALA A 221 13.27 -13.20 -1.04
N ASP A 222 12.12 -12.61 -1.42
CA ASP A 222 11.96 -11.16 -1.59
C ASP A 222 12.25 -10.37 -0.30
N HIS A 223 12.15 -11.02 0.86
CA HIS A 223 12.31 -10.43 2.20
C HIS A 223 13.33 -11.19 3.06
N GLU A 224 14.25 -11.94 2.42
CA GLU A 224 15.19 -12.80 3.13
C GLU A 224 16.06 -12.01 4.12
N THR A 225 16.51 -10.82 3.74
CA THR A 225 17.38 -10.00 4.61
C THR A 225 16.68 -9.61 5.90
N GLU A 226 15.44 -9.13 5.82
CA GLU A 226 14.63 -8.73 6.97
C GLU A 226 14.29 -9.93 7.83
N LEU A 227 13.84 -11.04 7.22
CA LEU A 227 13.47 -12.25 7.95
C LEU A 227 14.67 -12.87 8.68
N ARG A 228 15.85 -12.87 8.05
CA ARG A 228 17.08 -13.42 8.65
C ARG A 228 17.56 -12.63 9.86
N ARG A 229 17.40 -11.30 9.87
CA ARG A 229 17.78 -10.47 11.04
C ARG A 229 17.13 -10.96 12.33
N GLU A 230 15.89 -11.42 12.26
CA GLU A 230 15.14 -11.91 13.42
C GLU A 230 15.26 -13.41 13.63
N LEU A 231 15.36 -14.18 12.54
CA LEU A 231 15.23 -15.64 12.61
C LEU A 231 16.57 -16.38 12.63
N ASP A 232 17.71 -15.78 12.27
CA ASP A 232 18.98 -16.51 12.21
C ASP A 232 19.44 -17.00 13.61
N ASP A 233 19.06 -16.32 14.69
CA ASP A 233 19.35 -16.73 16.07
C ASP A 233 18.31 -17.71 16.65
N ALA A 234 17.24 -18.04 15.92
CA ALA A 234 16.15 -18.89 16.40
C ALA A 234 16.42 -20.41 16.32
N GLY A 235 17.65 -20.82 15.98
CA GLY A 235 18.06 -22.22 15.93
C GLY A 235 17.22 -23.09 14.98
N ASP A 236 16.63 -24.17 15.50
CA ASP A 236 15.76 -25.09 14.74
C ASP A 236 14.48 -24.43 14.18
N ASP A 237 14.19 -23.22 14.65
CA ASP A 237 13.07 -22.39 14.23
C ASP A 237 13.50 -21.21 13.34
N GLY A 238 14.73 -21.23 12.83
CA GLY A 238 15.27 -20.17 12.00
C GLY A 238 14.70 -20.08 10.58
N TYR A 239 15.25 -19.15 9.80
CA TYR A 239 14.76 -18.81 8.46
C TYR A 239 14.64 -20.04 7.54
N ASP A 240 15.65 -20.90 7.52
CA ASP A 240 15.66 -22.06 6.60
C ASP A 240 14.58 -23.10 6.97
N ALA A 241 14.32 -23.28 8.27
CA ALA A 241 13.23 -24.14 8.75
C ALA A 241 11.86 -23.54 8.41
N LEU A 242 11.68 -22.23 8.58
CA LEU A 242 10.48 -21.51 8.17
C LEU A 242 10.25 -21.63 6.65
N ARG A 243 11.29 -21.42 5.85
CA ARG A 243 11.24 -21.54 4.38
C ARG A 243 10.91 -22.96 3.93
N SER A 244 11.41 -23.98 4.62
CA SER A 244 11.06 -25.38 4.34
C SER A 244 9.56 -25.64 4.55
N ARG A 245 9.03 -25.25 5.71
CA ARG A 245 7.59 -25.36 6.05
C ARG A 245 6.72 -24.57 5.08
N TRP A 246 7.15 -23.36 4.69
CA TRP A 246 6.45 -22.54 3.71
C TRP A 246 6.33 -23.21 2.34
N ARG A 247 7.42 -23.81 1.85
CA ARG A 247 7.42 -24.52 0.57
C ARG A 247 6.53 -25.75 0.60
N GLU A 248 6.49 -26.45 1.74
CA GLU A 248 5.58 -27.58 1.95
C GLU A 248 4.11 -27.13 1.91
N MET A 249 3.77 -26.09 2.67
CA MET A 249 2.45 -25.44 2.63
C MET A 249 2.09 -25.02 1.19
N GLY A 250 2.98 -24.36 0.47
CA GLY A 250 2.76 -23.94 -0.91
C GLY A 250 2.54 -25.10 -1.88
N ARG A 251 3.18 -26.26 -1.65
CA ARG A 251 2.90 -27.49 -2.43
C ARG A 251 1.53 -28.07 -2.09
N VAL A 252 1.05 -27.95 -0.85
CA VAL A 252 -0.33 -28.34 -0.49
C VAL A 252 -1.33 -27.42 -1.20
N ALA A 253 -1.12 -26.10 -1.14
CA ALA A 253 -1.95 -25.12 -1.87
C ALA A 253 -1.98 -25.40 -3.38
N ALA A 254 -0.83 -25.72 -3.99
CA ALA A 254 -0.75 -26.06 -5.41
C ALA A 254 -1.53 -27.33 -5.77
N ARG A 255 -1.55 -28.35 -4.89
CA ARG A 255 -2.36 -29.56 -5.09
C ARG A 255 -3.85 -29.25 -4.98
N GLN A 256 -4.29 -28.58 -3.91
CA GLN A 256 -5.69 -28.16 -3.78
C GLN A 256 -6.13 -27.27 -4.96
N ALA A 257 -5.27 -26.39 -5.47
CA ALA A 257 -5.59 -25.56 -6.64
C ALA A 257 -5.72 -26.36 -7.94
N ALA A 258 -4.93 -27.43 -8.12
CA ALA A 258 -5.10 -28.34 -9.26
C ALA A 258 -6.47 -29.04 -9.24
N ASP A 259 -6.97 -29.33 -8.04
CA ASP A 259 -8.29 -29.94 -7.81
C ASP A 259 -9.44 -28.90 -7.70
N ARG A 260 -9.12 -27.60 -7.81
CA ARG A 260 -10.06 -26.48 -7.65
C ARG A 260 -10.72 -26.40 -6.25
N GLU A 261 -9.96 -26.75 -5.23
CA GLU A 261 -10.40 -26.74 -3.83
C GLU A 261 -9.66 -25.68 -2.99
N TYR A 262 -8.61 -25.06 -3.53
CA TYR A 262 -7.84 -24.05 -2.81
C TYR A 262 -8.60 -22.73 -2.76
N GLU A 263 -8.98 -22.32 -1.56
CA GLU A 263 -9.50 -21.00 -1.25
C GLU A 263 -8.65 -20.32 -0.19
N ARG A 264 -8.38 -19.03 -0.39
CA ARG A 264 -7.69 -18.15 0.56
C ARG A 264 -8.29 -16.76 0.53
N VAL A 265 -8.49 -16.18 1.71
CA VAL A 265 -8.85 -14.77 1.89
C VAL A 265 -7.79 -14.11 2.76
N GLU A 266 -7.10 -13.12 2.23
CA GLU A 266 -6.24 -12.23 2.99
C GLU A 266 -6.97 -10.91 3.21
N THR A 267 -7.09 -10.51 4.48
CA THR A 267 -7.72 -9.25 4.87
C THR A 267 -6.63 -8.31 5.34
N VAL A 268 -6.43 -7.21 4.60
CA VAL A 268 -5.48 -6.15 4.91
C VAL A 268 -6.25 -4.96 5.47
N PRO A 269 -6.14 -4.67 6.77
CA PRO A 269 -6.69 -3.44 7.33
C PRO A 269 -5.83 -2.25 6.91
N PHE A 270 -6.50 -1.12 6.73
CA PHE A 270 -5.85 0.17 6.49
C PHE A 270 -6.70 1.27 7.10
N ASP A 271 -6.04 2.33 7.51
CA ASP A 271 -6.66 3.48 8.14
C ASP A 271 -6.61 4.67 7.18
N VAL A 272 -7.73 5.38 7.05
CA VAL A 272 -7.80 6.67 6.35
C VAL A 272 -7.88 7.74 7.41
N THR A 273 -6.80 8.50 7.54
CA THR A 273 -6.71 9.65 8.45
C THR A 273 -6.82 10.93 7.65
N VAL A 274 -7.66 11.86 8.09
CA VAL A 274 -7.81 13.19 7.50
C VAL A 274 -7.60 14.28 8.54
N GLY A 275 -7.09 15.43 8.12
CA GLY A 275 -6.92 16.62 8.95
C GLY A 275 -6.99 17.89 8.12
N ARG A 276 -7.44 18.99 8.73
CA ARG A 276 -7.62 20.29 8.06
C ARG A 276 -6.49 21.24 8.37
N VAL A 277 -6.02 21.96 7.35
CA VAL A 277 -5.03 23.05 7.47
C VAL A 277 -5.63 24.26 8.18
#